data_AF-A0A6U2YR05-F1
#
_entry.id   AF-A0A6U2YR05-F1
#
_cell.length_a   1.000
_cell.length_b   1.000
_cell.length_c   1.000
_cell.angle_alpha   90.00
_cell.angle_beta   90.00
_cell.angle_gamma   90.00
#
_symmetry.space_group_name_H-M   'P 1'
#
loop_
_entity.id
_entity.type
_entity.pdbx_description
1 polymer ?
#
loop_
_entity_poly.entity_id
_entity_poly.type
_entity_poly.pdbx_seq_one_letter_code
_entity_poly.pdbx_strand_id
1 'polypeptide(L)'
;RNNTKFFEQPRRINIAQYQDIVFREYLPSVLGRPLDPYDTNKDGQAYNGPREFYDPDVDPSLDLAFSVAAYRFGHTKIPTNVPRRDRFFDDSVYSDTSLRDCLYNISIVTEYSTAAEDLIRGMVSTRQIKTGATASDDVRNLIFDEINTGADLMSINIYRGREVGLPNINAVRESLGLNAYTSCRDLTTNEGVVDALHNLYGEENCIDRIDLFVAGVVEDVLEQSSVGETFWYIIFDQFTRLRNGDRYWYENQLSRSTAIEVGRPYSYNPNPFSDSELAEIYETSLEQLLAANYDDIEVGDLGNGLFFLRNRQLETLSFDGEFVTTNASDPEEFELSLQLSPSYLLEWRLDRDTDILTIRMTVATLGWVGFGLEPDDNTMKNADIYFCQVIDGKGWITDRYALDVGPPVYDKDIGGSEDILSFSASEVDGSTVCQFSRKVDTGDRYDKVIRNELMKTMFAPKPTIWCTMVPPVNPTFISTSTPSCPATKSLMCSSS
;
A
#
# COMPACT_ATOMS: atom_id res chain seq x y z
N ARG A 1 -22.95 -25.06 26.04
CA ARG A 1 -22.78 -23.63 26.42
C ARG A 1 -21.33 -23.16 26.27
N ASN A 2 -20.29 -23.91 26.68
CA ASN A 2 -18.89 -23.45 26.44
C ASN A 2 -18.50 -23.38 24.96
N ASN A 3 -18.84 -24.38 24.14
CA ASN A 3 -18.44 -24.44 22.72
C ASN A 3 -18.86 -23.20 21.91
N THR A 4 -20.01 -22.58 22.24
CA THR A 4 -20.46 -21.33 21.61
C THR A 4 -19.48 -20.18 21.87
N LYS A 5 -18.91 -20.06 23.07
CA LYS A 5 -17.92 -19.00 23.36
C LYS A 5 -16.60 -19.21 22.59
N PHE A 6 -16.17 -20.45 22.46
CA PHE A 6 -14.95 -20.81 21.71
C PHE A 6 -15.07 -20.61 20.19
N PHE A 7 -16.30 -20.49 19.66
CA PHE A 7 -16.53 -20.11 18.27
C PHE A 7 -16.76 -18.61 18.10
N GLU A 8 -17.69 -18.03 18.86
CA GLU A 8 -18.12 -16.64 18.65
C GLU A 8 -17.06 -15.59 18.99
N GLN A 9 -16.14 -15.85 19.94
CA GLN A 9 -15.07 -14.89 20.25
C GLN A 9 -13.98 -14.86 19.17
N PRO A 10 -13.37 -15.99 18.74
CA PRO A 10 -12.45 -15.97 17.60
C PRO A 10 -13.11 -15.46 16.30
N ARG A 11 -14.37 -15.84 16.03
CA ARG A 11 -15.14 -15.31 14.89
C ARG A 11 -15.25 -13.79 14.93
N ARG A 12 -15.55 -13.21 16.09
CA ARG A 12 -15.65 -11.75 16.27
C ARG A 12 -14.31 -11.06 16.03
N ILE A 13 -13.21 -11.60 16.55
CA ILE A 13 -11.85 -11.05 16.33
C ILE A 13 -11.47 -11.14 14.84
N ASN A 14 -11.67 -12.30 14.21
CA ASN A 14 -11.40 -12.49 12.78
C ASN A 14 -12.23 -11.54 11.88
N ILE A 15 -13.48 -11.25 12.25
CA ILE A 15 -14.30 -10.25 11.53
C ILE A 15 -13.70 -8.84 11.70
N ALA A 16 -13.23 -8.49 12.90
CA ALA A 16 -12.63 -7.19 13.17
C ALA A 16 -11.29 -7.00 12.44
N GLN A 17 -10.40 -8.00 12.47
CA GLN A 17 -9.15 -8.00 11.69
C GLN A 17 -9.43 -7.88 10.18
N TYR A 18 -10.44 -8.61 9.66
CA TYR A 18 -10.86 -8.47 8.27
C TYR A 18 -11.43 -7.07 7.96
N GLN A 19 -12.23 -6.48 8.85
CA GLN A 19 -12.74 -5.12 8.70
C GLN A 19 -11.60 -4.08 8.71
N ASP A 20 -10.63 -4.19 9.62
CA ASP A 20 -9.47 -3.30 9.69
C ASP A 20 -8.64 -3.38 8.40
N ILE A 21 -8.19 -4.58 7.99
CA ILE A 21 -7.43 -4.81 6.76
C ILE A 21 -8.17 -4.27 5.53
N VAL A 22 -9.47 -4.55 5.38
CA VAL A 22 -10.25 -4.10 4.23
C VAL A 22 -10.35 -2.57 4.18
N PHE A 23 -10.58 -1.89 5.30
CA PHE A 23 -10.82 -0.45 5.32
C PHE A 23 -9.54 0.40 5.43
N ARG A 24 -8.46 -0.15 6.02
CA ARG A 24 -7.20 0.58 6.28
C ARG A 24 -6.05 0.19 5.36
N GLU A 25 -6.01 -1.04 4.84
CA GLU A 25 -4.99 -1.44 3.87
C GLU A 25 -5.52 -1.49 2.43
N TYR A 26 -6.63 -2.21 2.19
CA TYR A 26 -7.15 -2.41 0.83
C TYR A 26 -7.86 -1.17 0.27
N LEU A 27 -8.88 -0.66 0.95
CA LEU A 27 -9.73 0.41 0.41
C LEU A 27 -8.96 1.70 0.04
N PRO A 28 -7.91 2.13 0.77
CA PRO A 28 -7.09 3.28 0.36
C PRO A 28 -6.33 3.03 -0.95
N SER A 29 -5.92 1.79 -1.27
CA SER A 29 -5.30 1.45 -2.57
C SER A 29 -6.29 1.47 -3.75
N VAL A 30 -7.60 1.41 -3.46
CA VAL A 30 -8.66 1.56 -4.46
C VAL A 30 -9.03 3.03 -4.62
N LEU A 31 -9.27 3.74 -3.51
CA LEU A 31 -9.79 5.11 -3.52
C LEU A 31 -8.69 6.20 -3.56
N GLY A 32 -7.42 5.86 -3.41
CA GLY A 32 -6.31 6.84 -3.31
C GLY A 32 -6.27 7.62 -1.99
N ARG A 33 -7.27 7.44 -1.12
CA ARG A 33 -7.32 7.97 0.25
C ARG A 33 -8.05 6.98 1.17
N PRO A 34 -7.74 6.94 2.47
CA PRO A 34 -8.61 6.27 3.43
C PRO A 34 -9.98 6.94 3.49
N LEU A 35 -11.00 6.20 3.94
CA LEU A 35 -12.24 6.84 4.37
C LEU A 35 -11.95 7.82 5.50
N ASP A 36 -12.77 8.86 5.60
CA ASP A 36 -12.75 9.77 6.74
C ASP A 36 -12.91 8.92 8.02
N PRO A 37 -12.00 9.01 9.02
CA PRO A 37 -12.04 8.20 10.24
C PRO A 37 -13.43 8.11 10.87
N TYR A 38 -13.71 7.00 11.54
CA TYR A 38 -15.01 6.72 12.19
C TYR A 38 -15.38 7.74 13.30
N ASP A 39 -14.47 8.63 13.69
CA ASP A 39 -14.67 9.73 14.62
C ASP A 39 -14.40 11.13 14.03
N THR A 40 -14.37 11.25 12.69
CA THR A 40 -14.28 12.53 11.96
C THR A 40 -15.55 12.79 11.15
N ASN A 41 -15.87 14.07 10.92
CA ASN A 41 -16.95 14.41 10.00
C ASN A 41 -16.56 14.17 8.53
N LYS A 42 -17.56 14.24 7.66
CA LYS A 42 -17.47 14.35 6.18
C LYS A 42 -16.45 15.36 5.60
N ASP A 43 -15.87 16.24 6.44
CA ASP A 43 -14.90 17.27 6.05
C ASP A 43 -13.48 16.90 6.54
N GLY A 44 -13.27 15.67 7.03
CA GLY A 44 -11.98 15.12 7.49
C GLY A 44 -11.46 15.70 8.81
N GLN A 45 -12.28 16.47 9.54
CA GLN A 45 -11.88 17.12 10.79
C GLN A 45 -12.27 16.29 12.01
N ALA A 46 -11.41 16.31 13.03
CA ALA A 46 -11.68 15.73 14.34
C ALA A 46 -13.03 16.23 14.88
N TYR A 47 -13.95 15.30 15.14
CA TYR A 47 -15.33 15.66 15.43
C TYR A 47 -15.48 16.24 16.84
N ASN A 48 -15.66 17.56 16.94
CA ASN A 48 -15.89 18.28 18.20
C ASN A 48 -17.31 18.06 18.80
N GLY A 49 -17.96 16.94 18.47
CA GLY A 49 -19.28 16.54 18.96
C GLY A 49 -19.29 15.14 19.59
N PRO A 50 -20.45 14.65 20.05
CA PRO A 50 -20.57 13.27 20.53
C PRO A 50 -20.37 12.31 19.34
N ARG A 51 -19.25 11.57 19.34
CA ARG A 51 -18.72 10.63 18.31
C ARG A 51 -19.72 10.19 17.23
N GLU A 52 -19.29 10.08 15.98
CA GLU A 52 -20.08 9.31 15.01
C GLU A 52 -20.22 7.88 15.54
N PHE A 53 -21.46 7.51 15.83
CA PHE A 53 -21.84 6.18 16.32
C PHE A 53 -22.56 5.46 15.20
N TYR A 54 -22.68 4.13 15.33
CA TYR A 54 -23.61 3.35 14.50
C TYR A 54 -24.97 4.06 14.38
N ASP A 55 -25.36 4.33 13.14
CA ASP A 55 -26.61 4.99 12.82
C ASP A 55 -27.64 3.94 12.37
N PRO A 56 -28.71 3.71 13.15
CA PRO A 56 -29.75 2.75 12.78
C PRO A 56 -30.60 3.18 11.58
N ASP A 57 -30.51 4.45 11.16
CA ASP A 57 -31.24 4.99 10.01
C ASP A 57 -30.42 4.92 8.70
N VAL A 58 -29.14 4.49 8.76
CA VAL A 58 -28.32 4.18 7.57
C VAL A 58 -28.66 2.78 7.06
N ASP A 59 -28.89 2.64 5.75
CA ASP A 59 -29.09 1.34 5.08
C ASP A 59 -27.75 0.75 4.59
N PRO A 60 -27.23 -0.31 5.24
CA PRO A 60 -26.00 -0.98 4.82
C PRO A 60 -26.20 -1.95 3.64
N SER A 61 -27.42 -2.05 3.08
CA SER A 61 -27.70 -2.92 1.93
C SER A 61 -26.78 -2.58 0.74
N LEU A 62 -26.35 -3.63 0.03
CA LEU A 62 -25.54 -3.48 -1.17
C LEU A 62 -26.38 -2.93 -2.31
N ASP A 63 -25.98 -1.79 -2.83
CA ASP A 63 -26.58 -1.18 -4.00
C ASP A 63 -26.30 -2.00 -5.29
N LEU A 64 -27.19 -1.89 -6.28
CA LEU A 64 -27.06 -2.59 -7.55
C LEU A 64 -25.96 -2.00 -8.43
N ALA A 65 -25.80 -0.68 -8.49
CA ALA A 65 -24.69 -0.06 -9.22
C ALA A 65 -23.35 -0.43 -8.58
N PHE A 66 -23.28 -0.53 -7.24
CA PHE A 66 -22.09 -1.07 -6.56
C PHE A 66 -21.80 -2.53 -6.93
N SER A 67 -22.75 -3.44 -6.70
CA SER A 67 -22.53 -4.89 -6.77
C SER A 67 -22.54 -5.48 -8.20
N VAL A 68 -23.19 -4.80 -9.16
CA VAL A 68 -23.31 -5.26 -10.55
C VAL A 68 -22.37 -4.52 -11.50
N ALA A 69 -21.96 -3.28 -11.20
CA ALA A 69 -21.03 -2.50 -12.03
C ALA A 69 -19.74 -2.10 -11.28
N ALA A 70 -19.82 -1.15 -10.35
CA ALA A 70 -18.64 -0.43 -9.83
C ALA A 70 -17.62 -1.37 -9.18
N TYR A 71 -18.04 -2.23 -8.26
CA TYR A 71 -17.13 -3.15 -7.56
C TYR A 71 -16.66 -4.34 -8.42
N ARG A 72 -17.02 -4.36 -9.72
CA ARG A 72 -16.50 -5.31 -10.71
C ARG A 72 -15.35 -4.75 -11.55
N PHE A 73 -14.91 -3.51 -11.31
CA PHE A 73 -13.74 -2.92 -11.96
C PHE A 73 -12.51 -3.84 -11.93
N GLY A 74 -12.34 -4.59 -10.82
CA GLY A 74 -11.28 -5.57 -10.62
C GLY A 74 -11.22 -6.66 -11.69
N HIS A 75 -12.32 -6.98 -12.40
CA HIS A 75 -12.29 -7.97 -13.49
C HIS A 75 -11.42 -7.54 -14.69
N THR A 76 -11.22 -6.24 -14.90
CA THR A 76 -10.28 -5.71 -15.93
C THR A 76 -8.81 -5.79 -15.48
N LYS A 77 -8.57 -6.04 -14.19
CA LYS A 77 -7.24 -6.00 -13.54
C LYS A 77 -6.60 -7.39 -13.40
N ILE A 78 -7.32 -8.46 -13.72
CA ILE A 78 -6.88 -9.86 -13.52
C ILE A 78 -5.89 -10.27 -14.63
N PRO A 79 -4.66 -10.68 -14.31
CA PRO A 79 -3.66 -11.13 -15.29
C PRO A 79 -3.94 -12.55 -15.81
N THR A 80 -3.33 -12.87 -16.96
CA THR A 80 -3.34 -14.24 -17.54
C THR A 80 -2.38 -15.19 -16.81
N ASN A 81 -1.29 -14.68 -16.24
CA ASN A 81 -0.26 -15.46 -15.57
C ASN A 81 -0.43 -15.36 -14.05
N VAL A 82 -0.33 -16.50 -13.36
CA VAL A 82 -0.33 -16.62 -11.90
C VAL A 82 1.06 -17.13 -11.50
N PRO A 83 1.97 -16.23 -11.08
CA PRO A 83 3.34 -16.62 -10.80
C PRO A 83 3.50 -17.36 -9.48
N ARG A 84 4.56 -18.17 -9.38
CA ARG A 84 4.97 -18.90 -8.17
C ARG A 84 6.38 -18.50 -7.78
N ARG A 85 6.56 -17.93 -6.59
CA ARG A 85 7.88 -17.43 -6.15
C ARG A 85 8.32 -18.09 -4.86
N ASP A 86 9.53 -18.62 -4.84
CA ASP A 86 10.05 -19.35 -3.68
C ASP A 86 10.33 -18.41 -2.48
N ARG A 87 10.87 -18.96 -1.40
CA ARG A 87 11.20 -18.20 -0.18
C ARG A 87 12.22 -17.07 -0.35
N PHE A 88 12.91 -16.98 -1.49
CA PHE A 88 13.84 -15.90 -1.83
C PHE A 88 13.23 -14.89 -2.81
N PHE A 89 11.95 -15.09 -3.18
CA PHE A 89 11.23 -14.38 -4.25
C PHE A 89 11.79 -14.63 -5.66
N ASP A 90 12.55 -15.71 -5.84
CA ASP A 90 12.99 -16.20 -7.15
C ASP A 90 11.90 -17.10 -7.78
N ASP A 91 12.05 -17.45 -9.06
CA ASP A 91 11.13 -18.38 -9.73
C ASP A 91 11.12 -19.74 -9.02
N SER A 92 9.94 -20.22 -8.62
CA SER A 92 9.80 -21.53 -7.96
C SER A 92 10.25 -22.67 -8.88
N VAL A 93 10.68 -23.78 -8.28
CA VAL A 93 10.97 -25.05 -8.97
C VAL A 93 9.73 -25.56 -9.73
N TYR A 94 8.53 -25.14 -9.29
CA TYR A 94 7.27 -25.32 -10.00
C TYR A 94 6.98 -24.08 -10.84
N SER A 95 6.78 -24.27 -12.15
CA SER A 95 6.56 -23.17 -13.08
C SER A 95 5.33 -22.34 -12.74
N ASP A 96 5.38 -21.06 -13.11
CA ASP A 96 4.20 -20.21 -13.28
C ASP A 96 3.07 -20.94 -14.01
N THR A 97 1.85 -20.62 -13.64
CA THR A 97 0.63 -21.28 -14.12
C THR A 97 -0.32 -20.26 -14.72
N SER A 98 -1.20 -20.68 -15.63
CA SER A 98 -2.14 -19.78 -16.26
C SER A 98 -3.42 -19.63 -15.42
N LEU A 99 -4.10 -18.49 -15.54
CA LEU A 99 -5.35 -18.25 -14.82
C LEU A 99 -6.39 -19.33 -15.14
N ARG A 100 -6.54 -19.71 -16.42
CA ARG A 100 -7.45 -20.79 -16.85
C ARG A 100 -7.16 -22.13 -16.16
N ASP A 101 -5.88 -22.48 -15.91
CA ASP A 101 -5.50 -23.74 -15.25
C ASP A 101 -5.75 -23.71 -13.73
N CYS A 102 -5.92 -22.51 -13.16
CA CYS A 102 -6.32 -22.28 -11.77
C CYS A 102 -7.84 -22.37 -11.57
N LEU A 103 -8.64 -22.05 -12.59
CA LEU A 103 -10.11 -21.98 -12.46
C LEU A 103 -10.66 -23.34 -12.05
N TYR A 104 -11.38 -23.37 -10.93
CA TYR A 104 -11.96 -24.57 -10.32
C TYR A 104 -10.96 -25.67 -9.91
N ASN A 105 -9.65 -25.38 -9.97
CA ASN A 105 -8.59 -26.34 -9.70
C ASN A 105 -7.94 -26.10 -8.32
N ILE A 106 -8.58 -26.61 -7.26
CA ILE A 106 -8.04 -26.52 -5.89
C ILE A 106 -6.73 -27.31 -5.70
N SER A 107 -6.38 -28.25 -6.59
CA SER A 107 -5.14 -29.04 -6.42
C SER A 107 -3.90 -28.16 -6.42
N ILE A 108 -3.97 -26.99 -7.07
CA ILE A 108 -2.87 -26.06 -7.28
C ILE A 108 -2.29 -25.46 -6.00
N VAL A 109 -3.13 -25.26 -4.96
CA VAL A 109 -2.70 -24.76 -3.64
C VAL A 109 -2.24 -25.88 -2.69
N THR A 110 -2.34 -27.14 -3.13
CA THR A 110 -1.96 -28.35 -2.36
C THR A 110 -0.98 -29.25 -3.13
N GLU A 111 -0.42 -28.78 -4.24
CA GLU A 111 0.41 -29.57 -5.16
C GLU A 111 1.70 -30.06 -4.48
N TYR A 112 2.23 -29.25 -3.56
CA TYR A 112 3.36 -29.50 -2.68
C TYR A 112 3.21 -28.68 -1.39
N SER A 113 4.10 -28.88 -0.42
CA SER A 113 3.96 -28.35 0.94
C SER A 113 3.96 -26.83 1.05
N THR A 114 4.63 -26.12 0.14
CA THR A 114 4.74 -24.65 0.14
C THR A 114 3.99 -23.99 -1.04
N ALA A 115 3.05 -24.72 -1.67
CA ALA A 115 2.40 -24.26 -2.89
C ALA A 115 1.53 -23.01 -2.68
N ALA A 116 0.91 -22.87 -1.51
CA ALA A 116 0.12 -21.69 -1.16
C ALA A 116 1.04 -20.47 -0.92
N GLU A 117 2.15 -20.68 -0.23
CA GLU A 117 3.17 -19.67 0.09
C GLU A 117 3.85 -19.15 -1.18
N ASP A 118 4.18 -20.05 -2.11
CA ASP A 118 4.74 -19.67 -3.41
C ASP A 118 3.78 -18.80 -4.24
N LEU A 119 2.48 -19.12 -4.19
CA LEU A 119 1.42 -18.33 -4.84
C LEU A 119 1.21 -16.98 -4.12
N ILE A 120 1.31 -16.94 -2.79
CA ILE A 120 1.24 -15.68 -2.01
C ILE A 120 2.39 -14.74 -2.37
N ARG A 121 3.64 -15.23 -2.42
CA ARG A 121 4.79 -14.44 -2.85
C ARG A 121 4.68 -14.03 -4.32
N GLY A 122 4.12 -14.89 -5.17
CA GLY A 122 3.74 -14.55 -6.54
C GLY A 122 2.75 -13.38 -6.63
N MET A 123 1.68 -13.39 -5.82
CA MET A 123 0.71 -12.30 -5.76
C MET A 123 1.35 -10.98 -5.27
N VAL A 124 2.16 -11.02 -4.21
CA VAL A 124 2.78 -9.82 -3.62
C VAL A 124 3.88 -9.22 -4.51
N SER A 125 4.58 -10.04 -5.30
CA SER A 125 5.63 -9.58 -6.22
C SER A 125 5.11 -9.09 -7.57
N THR A 126 3.84 -9.33 -7.90
CA THR A 126 3.26 -9.06 -9.22
C THR A 126 2.49 -7.74 -9.28
N ARG A 127 2.79 -6.92 -10.29
CA ARG A 127 2.03 -5.69 -10.54
C ARG A 127 0.64 -6.02 -11.10
N GLN A 128 -0.41 -5.55 -10.42
CA GLN A 128 -1.78 -5.57 -10.93
C GLN A 128 -1.92 -4.79 -12.26
N ILE A 129 -2.81 -5.25 -13.14
CA ILE A 129 -3.14 -4.52 -14.38
C ILE A 129 -3.96 -3.27 -14.03
N LYS A 130 -3.73 -2.16 -14.74
CA LYS A 130 -4.51 -0.92 -14.58
C LYS A 130 -5.94 -1.13 -15.06
N THR A 131 -6.92 -0.61 -14.32
CA THR A 131 -8.32 -0.53 -14.76
C THR A 131 -8.42 0.16 -16.12
N GLY A 132 -9.25 -0.37 -17.03
CA GLY A 132 -9.36 0.17 -18.38
C GLY A 132 -10.30 -0.61 -19.29
N ALA A 133 -10.30 -0.25 -20.58
CA ALA A 133 -11.12 -0.83 -21.64
C ALA A 133 -10.78 -2.28 -22.05
N THR A 134 -9.84 -2.94 -21.36
CA THR A 134 -9.30 -4.25 -21.74
C THR A 134 -9.30 -5.23 -20.57
N ALA A 135 -9.56 -6.51 -20.85
CA ALA A 135 -9.38 -7.61 -19.91
C ALA A 135 -8.51 -8.71 -20.54
N SER A 136 -7.90 -9.54 -19.70
CA SER A 136 -7.05 -10.67 -20.14
C SER A 136 -7.84 -11.73 -20.92
N ASP A 137 -7.14 -12.43 -21.81
CA ASP A 137 -7.68 -13.49 -22.68
C ASP A 137 -8.42 -14.59 -21.91
N ASP A 138 -7.92 -14.94 -20.72
CA ASP A 138 -8.52 -15.97 -19.88
C ASP A 138 -9.85 -15.49 -19.27
N VAL A 139 -9.96 -14.21 -18.91
CA VAL A 139 -11.20 -13.61 -18.38
C VAL A 139 -12.25 -13.35 -19.46
N ARG A 140 -11.83 -12.94 -20.66
CA ARG A 140 -12.74 -12.56 -21.75
C ARG A 140 -13.13 -13.70 -22.70
N ASN A 141 -12.47 -14.85 -22.65
CA ASN A 141 -12.84 -15.99 -23.52
C ASN A 141 -12.91 -17.35 -22.82
N LEU A 142 -12.37 -17.53 -21.61
CA LEU A 142 -12.12 -18.87 -21.03
C LEU A 142 -12.59 -19.01 -19.57
N ILE A 143 -13.38 -18.05 -19.06
CA ILE A 143 -13.91 -18.17 -17.71
C ILE A 143 -15.04 -19.21 -17.69
N PHE A 144 -15.19 -19.93 -16.57
CA PHE A 144 -16.21 -20.99 -16.38
C PHE A 144 -16.08 -22.22 -17.30
N ASP A 145 -14.88 -22.59 -17.75
CA ASP A 145 -14.67 -23.64 -18.76
C ASP A 145 -14.75 -25.11 -18.26
N GLU A 146 -15.77 -25.45 -17.46
CA GLU A 146 -16.03 -26.86 -17.08
C GLU A 146 -16.48 -27.73 -18.28
N ILE A 147 -16.86 -27.12 -19.43
CA ILE A 147 -17.50 -27.82 -20.56
C ILE A 147 -17.02 -27.35 -21.96
N ASN A 148 -15.75 -26.96 -22.13
CA ASN A 148 -15.16 -26.57 -23.44
C ASN A 148 -15.99 -25.50 -24.20
N THR A 149 -16.54 -24.54 -23.48
CA THR A 149 -17.46 -23.52 -24.02
C THR A 149 -17.08 -22.08 -23.68
N GLY A 150 -16.04 -21.87 -22.87
CA GLY A 150 -15.35 -20.58 -22.65
C GLY A 150 -16.23 -19.32 -22.63
N ALA A 151 -16.64 -18.87 -21.43
CA ALA A 151 -17.46 -17.68 -21.32
C ALA A 151 -16.63 -16.39 -21.27
N ASP A 152 -17.27 -15.27 -21.64
CA ASP A 152 -16.72 -13.92 -21.56
C ASP A 152 -17.28 -13.20 -20.33
N LEU A 153 -16.43 -12.94 -19.32
CA LEU A 153 -16.85 -12.24 -18.10
C LEU A 153 -17.22 -10.77 -18.37
N MET A 154 -16.65 -10.13 -19.39
CA MET A 154 -16.95 -8.74 -19.75
C MET A 154 -18.34 -8.64 -20.36
N SER A 155 -18.66 -9.51 -21.32
CA SER A 155 -20.02 -9.65 -21.86
C SER A 155 -21.04 -10.04 -20.78
N ILE A 156 -20.68 -10.91 -19.83
CA ILE A 156 -21.55 -11.25 -18.68
C ILE A 156 -21.81 -10.02 -17.79
N ASN A 157 -20.80 -9.20 -17.48
CA ASN A 157 -20.97 -7.98 -16.70
C ASN A 157 -21.91 -6.99 -17.40
N ILE A 158 -21.71 -6.75 -18.70
CA ILE A 158 -22.57 -5.88 -19.52
C ILE A 158 -24.01 -6.40 -19.54
N TYR A 159 -24.21 -7.68 -19.83
CA TYR A 159 -25.55 -8.27 -19.88
C TYR A 159 -26.24 -8.25 -18.52
N ARG A 160 -25.50 -8.51 -17.42
CA ARG A 160 -26.04 -8.47 -16.05
C ARG A 160 -26.51 -7.06 -15.67
N GLY A 161 -25.77 -6.01 -16.06
CA GLY A 161 -26.19 -4.63 -15.86
C GLY A 161 -27.53 -4.32 -16.54
N ARG A 162 -27.70 -4.80 -17.78
CA ARG A 162 -28.97 -4.68 -18.52
C ARG A 162 -30.11 -5.51 -17.91
N GLU A 163 -29.82 -6.72 -17.45
CA GLU A 163 -30.80 -7.63 -16.83
C GLU A 163 -31.43 -7.03 -15.57
N VAL A 164 -30.62 -6.40 -14.70
CA VAL A 164 -31.12 -5.75 -13.48
C VAL A 164 -31.62 -4.32 -13.71
N GLY A 165 -31.53 -3.82 -14.95
CA GLY A 165 -31.98 -2.47 -15.31
C GLY A 165 -31.15 -1.35 -14.70
N LEU A 166 -29.81 -1.47 -14.67
CA LEU A 166 -28.94 -0.38 -14.21
C LEU A 166 -29.18 0.89 -15.04
N PRO A 167 -29.23 2.07 -14.41
CA PRO A 167 -29.28 3.34 -15.14
C PRO A 167 -28.01 3.59 -15.97
N ASN A 168 -28.10 4.52 -16.92
CA ASN A 168 -26.90 5.03 -17.61
C ASN A 168 -26.03 5.87 -16.66
N ILE A 169 -24.80 6.18 -17.08
CA ILE A 169 -23.83 6.87 -16.23
C ILE A 169 -24.31 8.24 -15.75
N ASN A 170 -25.01 9.01 -16.60
CA ASN A 170 -25.49 10.34 -16.23
C ASN A 170 -26.57 10.29 -15.13
N ALA A 171 -27.52 9.36 -15.21
CA ALA A 171 -28.52 9.18 -14.15
C ALA A 171 -27.88 8.78 -12.80
N VAL A 172 -26.81 7.98 -12.83
CA VAL A 172 -26.04 7.63 -11.63
C VAL A 172 -25.28 8.85 -11.10
N ARG A 173 -24.57 9.59 -11.97
CA ARG A 173 -23.84 10.81 -11.60
C ARG A 173 -24.77 11.86 -10.98
N GLU A 174 -25.93 12.10 -11.56
CA GLU A 174 -26.96 12.99 -11.01
C GLU A 174 -27.43 12.53 -9.61
N SER A 175 -27.64 11.22 -9.39
CA SER A 175 -28.01 10.70 -8.06
C SER A 175 -26.92 10.85 -7.00
N LEU A 176 -25.65 10.92 -7.43
CA LEU A 176 -24.48 11.18 -6.58
C LEU A 176 -24.18 12.68 -6.40
N GLY A 177 -24.93 13.56 -7.06
CA GLY A 177 -24.69 15.01 -7.06
C GLY A 177 -23.52 15.47 -7.95
N LEU A 178 -23.06 14.62 -8.86
CA LEU A 178 -21.99 14.89 -9.82
C LEU A 178 -22.53 15.53 -11.10
N ASN A 179 -21.68 16.25 -11.82
CA ASN A 179 -22.03 16.85 -13.11
C ASN A 179 -22.22 15.75 -14.18
N ALA A 180 -23.34 15.79 -14.91
CA ALA A 180 -23.56 14.93 -16.06
C ALA A 180 -22.51 15.18 -17.17
N TYR A 181 -22.09 14.11 -17.84
CA TYR A 181 -21.23 14.16 -19.01
C TYR A 181 -22.02 14.47 -20.28
N THR A 182 -21.39 15.16 -21.23
CA THR A 182 -21.98 15.56 -22.51
C THR A 182 -21.59 14.63 -23.66
N SER A 183 -20.46 13.93 -23.54
CA SER A 183 -19.93 13.01 -24.55
C SER A 183 -19.14 11.88 -23.90
N CYS A 184 -18.95 10.77 -24.61
CA CYS A 184 -17.96 9.75 -24.21
C CYS A 184 -16.51 10.27 -24.23
N ARG A 185 -16.26 11.42 -24.88
CA ARG A 185 -15.00 12.17 -24.77
C ARG A 185 -14.75 12.76 -23.37
N ASP A 186 -15.79 12.93 -22.56
CA ASP A 186 -15.67 13.39 -21.18
C ASP A 186 -15.31 12.25 -20.21
N LEU A 187 -15.41 10.99 -20.65
CA LEU A 187 -15.01 9.82 -19.87
C LEU A 187 -13.50 9.59 -19.89
N THR A 188 -12.85 9.69 -21.07
CA THR A 188 -11.45 9.32 -21.22
C THR A 188 -10.71 10.15 -22.26
N THR A 189 -9.45 10.46 -21.94
CA THR A 189 -8.44 11.06 -22.82
C THR A 189 -7.89 10.08 -23.87
N ASN A 190 -8.24 8.78 -23.81
CA ASN A 190 -7.80 7.80 -24.79
C ASN A 190 -8.68 7.81 -26.05
N GLU A 191 -8.25 8.54 -27.08
CA GLU A 191 -8.92 8.64 -28.39
C GLU A 191 -9.27 7.28 -29.01
N GLY A 192 -8.42 6.25 -28.87
CA GLY A 192 -8.71 4.91 -29.40
C GLY A 192 -9.86 4.20 -28.68
N VAL A 193 -10.07 4.50 -27.39
CA VAL A 193 -11.24 4.04 -26.63
C VAL A 193 -12.47 4.87 -27.00
N VAL A 194 -12.34 6.20 -27.15
CA VAL A 194 -13.43 7.07 -27.64
C VAL A 194 -13.95 6.59 -29.00
N ASP A 195 -13.07 6.33 -29.96
CA ASP A 195 -13.43 5.81 -31.28
C ASP A 195 -14.16 4.47 -31.18
N ALA A 196 -13.68 3.55 -30.33
CA ALA A 196 -14.36 2.27 -30.10
C ALA A 196 -15.77 2.45 -29.50
N LEU A 197 -15.91 3.34 -28.52
CA LEU A 197 -17.20 3.65 -27.89
C LEU A 197 -18.18 4.32 -28.87
N HIS A 198 -17.72 5.28 -29.68
CA HIS A 198 -18.53 5.92 -30.70
C HIS A 198 -18.99 4.93 -31.78
N ASN A 199 -18.14 3.99 -32.18
CA ASN A 199 -18.51 2.92 -33.12
C ASN A 199 -19.55 1.93 -32.54
N LEU A 200 -19.51 1.66 -31.24
CA LEU A 200 -20.39 0.68 -30.58
C LEU A 200 -21.73 1.28 -30.11
N TYR A 201 -21.69 2.45 -29.45
CA TYR A 201 -22.84 3.11 -28.83
C TYR A 201 -23.41 4.26 -29.69
N GLY A 202 -22.69 4.69 -30.73
CA GLY A 202 -23.08 5.75 -31.66
C GLY A 202 -22.62 7.12 -31.18
N GLU A 203 -21.86 7.83 -32.02
CA GLU A 203 -21.19 9.10 -31.71
C GLU A 203 -22.07 10.14 -30.98
N GLU A 204 -23.25 10.48 -31.54
CA GLU A 204 -24.13 11.52 -30.98
C GLU A 204 -24.83 11.13 -29.66
N ASN A 205 -24.99 9.84 -29.37
CA ASN A 205 -25.79 9.34 -28.23
C ASN A 205 -25.00 8.37 -27.34
N CYS A 206 -23.67 8.41 -27.41
CA CYS A 206 -22.80 7.43 -26.77
C CYS A 206 -23.01 7.42 -25.25
N ILE A 207 -23.04 8.61 -24.62
CA ILE A 207 -23.11 8.76 -23.16
C ILE A 207 -24.47 8.34 -22.57
N ASP A 208 -25.55 8.43 -23.36
CA ASP A 208 -26.89 8.01 -22.93
C ASP A 208 -27.11 6.50 -23.04
N ARG A 209 -26.32 5.83 -23.90
CA ARG A 209 -26.47 4.42 -24.28
C ARG A 209 -25.40 3.50 -23.69
N ILE A 210 -24.27 4.04 -23.22
CA ILE A 210 -23.17 3.28 -22.65
C ILE A 210 -23.60 2.57 -21.36
N ASP A 211 -23.27 1.29 -21.24
CA ASP A 211 -23.54 0.52 -20.04
C ASP A 211 -22.68 1.00 -18.87
N LEU A 212 -23.26 1.15 -17.68
CA LEU A 212 -22.57 1.69 -16.50
C LEU A 212 -21.25 0.97 -16.18
N PHE A 213 -21.20 -0.36 -16.37
CA PHE A 213 -19.96 -1.13 -16.19
C PHE A 213 -18.86 -0.66 -17.15
N VAL A 214 -19.18 -0.50 -18.44
CA VAL A 214 -18.20 -0.05 -19.45
C VAL A 214 -17.79 1.39 -19.16
N ALA A 215 -18.75 2.27 -18.88
CA ALA A 215 -18.50 3.68 -18.64
C ALA A 215 -17.52 3.91 -17.47
N GLY A 216 -17.70 3.24 -16.33
CA GLY A 216 -16.82 3.44 -15.16
C GLY A 216 -15.48 2.67 -15.20
N VAL A 217 -15.29 1.67 -16.06
CA VAL A 217 -13.95 1.08 -16.28
C VAL A 217 -13.13 1.81 -17.34
N VAL A 218 -13.76 2.60 -18.21
CA VAL A 218 -13.06 3.49 -19.16
C VAL A 218 -12.88 4.91 -18.64
N GLU A 219 -13.68 5.34 -17.66
CA GLU A 219 -13.54 6.63 -16.97
C GLU A 219 -12.10 6.81 -16.47
N ASP A 220 -11.45 7.91 -16.86
CA ASP A 220 -10.05 8.16 -16.51
C ASP A 220 -9.88 8.18 -14.99
N VAL A 221 -8.94 7.37 -14.50
CA VAL A 221 -8.74 7.15 -13.07
C VAL A 221 -8.36 8.45 -12.35
N LEU A 222 -8.95 8.67 -11.18
CA LEU A 222 -8.55 9.78 -10.30
C LEU A 222 -7.10 9.60 -9.84
N GLU A 223 -6.43 10.71 -9.51
CA GLU A 223 -5.07 10.68 -9.00
C GLU A 223 -4.98 9.79 -7.75
N GLN A 224 -3.94 8.94 -7.69
CA GLN A 224 -3.71 7.95 -6.64
C GLN A 224 -4.80 6.85 -6.50
N SER A 225 -5.88 6.89 -7.29
CA SER A 225 -6.97 5.90 -7.28
C SER A 225 -6.80 4.79 -8.34
N SER A 226 -7.46 3.65 -8.10
CA SER A 226 -7.66 2.59 -9.08
C SER A 226 -8.86 2.79 -10.01
N VAL A 227 -9.71 3.82 -9.81
CA VAL A 227 -10.99 4.00 -10.52
C VAL A 227 -11.24 5.47 -10.90
N GLY A 228 -12.12 5.69 -11.87
CA GLY A 228 -12.63 7.02 -12.23
C GLY A 228 -13.64 7.59 -11.22
N GLU A 229 -14.02 8.85 -11.39
CA GLU A 229 -14.85 9.62 -10.45
C GLU A 229 -16.17 8.92 -10.08
N THR A 230 -16.94 8.45 -11.07
CA THR A 230 -18.24 7.84 -10.84
C THR A 230 -18.12 6.56 -10.01
N PHE A 231 -17.18 5.67 -10.36
CA PHE A 231 -16.94 4.45 -9.59
C PHE A 231 -16.33 4.73 -8.21
N TRP A 232 -15.49 5.76 -8.09
CA TRP A 232 -14.95 6.22 -6.81
C TRP A 232 -16.08 6.57 -5.83
N TYR A 233 -17.04 7.39 -6.25
CA TYR A 233 -18.16 7.81 -5.41
C TYR A 233 -19.10 6.65 -5.02
N ILE A 234 -19.41 5.73 -5.95
CA ILE A 234 -20.23 4.54 -5.66
C ILE A 234 -19.55 3.63 -4.61
N ILE A 235 -18.24 3.42 -4.75
CA ILE A 235 -17.46 2.59 -3.81
C ILE A 235 -17.35 3.31 -2.46
N PHE A 236 -17.00 4.59 -2.44
CA PHE A 236 -16.90 5.39 -1.22
C PHE A 236 -18.22 5.41 -0.42
N ASP A 237 -19.35 5.68 -1.08
CA ASP A 237 -20.68 5.66 -0.45
C ASP A 237 -21.00 4.27 0.14
N GLN A 238 -20.85 3.20 -0.65
CA GLN A 238 -21.21 1.87 -0.17
C GLN A 238 -20.37 1.42 1.02
N PHE A 239 -19.05 1.64 1.00
CA PHE A 239 -18.19 1.30 2.14
C PHE A 239 -18.50 2.16 3.37
N THR A 240 -18.84 3.45 3.18
CA THR A 240 -19.29 4.33 4.27
C THR A 240 -20.61 3.84 4.88
N ARG A 241 -21.59 3.43 4.06
CA ARG A 241 -22.86 2.85 4.56
C ARG A 241 -22.67 1.49 5.23
N LEU A 242 -21.80 0.62 4.70
CA LEU A 242 -21.45 -0.65 5.34
C LEU A 242 -20.82 -0.46 6.73
N ARG A 243 -19.95 0.56 6.88
CA ARG A 243 -19.36 0.93 8.17
C ARG A 243 -20.39 1.52 9.13
N ASN A 244 -21.03 2.61 8.72
CA ASN A 244 -21.85 3.43 9.59
C ASN A 244 -23.20 2.76 9.95
N GLY A 245 -23.69 1.85 9.10
CA GLY A 245 -24.87 1.01 9.32
C GLY A 245 -24.59 -0.34 9.99
N ASP A 246 -23.35 -0.71 10.28
CA ASP A 246 -23.04 -1.94 11.04
C ASP A 246 -23.01 -1.66 12.55
N ARG A 247 -24.03 -2.15 13.25
CA ARG A 247 -24.11 -2.09 14.71
C ARG A 247 -22.93 -2.79 15.41
N TYR A 248 -22.35 -3.80 14.76
CA TYR A 248 -21.21 -4.58 15.25
C TYR A 248 -19.88 -4.14 14.66
N TRP A 249 -19.81 -2.99 13.95
CA TRP A 249 -18.56 -2.38 13.51
C TRP A 249 -17.54 -2.40 14.65
N TYR A 250 -16.32 -2.88 14.38
CA TYR A 250 -15.37 -3.18 15.44
C TYR A 250 -15.01 -1.95 16.30
N GLU A 251 -14.88 -0.77 15.70
CA GLU A 251 -14.62 0.49 16.42
C GLU A 251 -15.86 1.06 17.14
N ASN A 252 -17.05 0.49 16.96
CA ASN A 252 -18.26 0.91 17.70
C ASN A 252 -18.19 0.46 19.16
N GLN A 253 -17.62 1.32 20.00
CA GLN A 253 -17.49 1.11 21.44
C GLN A 253 -18.74 1.48 22.26
N LEU A 254 -19.79 2.04 21.66
CA LEU A 254 -20.88 2.63 22.43
C LEU A 254 -21.68 1.57 23.20
N SER A 255 -21.59 1.60 24.53
CA SER A 255 -22.36 0.71 25.41
C SER A 255 -23.83 1.09 25.47
N ARG A 256 -24.72 0.13 25.77
CA ARG A 256 -26.18 0.39 25.88
C ARG A 256 -26.54 1.44 26.93
N SER A 257 -25.84 1.49 28.07
CA SER A 257 -26.07 2.50 29.11
C SER A 257 -25.70 3.89 28.61
N THR A 258 -24.49 4.02 28.04
CA THR A 258 -24.00 5.29 27.48
C THR A 258 -24.90 5.77 26.33
N ALA A 259 -25.38 4.86 25.47
CA ALA A 259 -26.30 5.16 24.39
C ALA A 259 -27.65 5.74 24.87
N ILE A 260 -28.17 5.25 26.00
CA ILE A 260 -29.37 5.80 26.63
C ILE A 260 -29.08 7.19 27.22
N GLU A 261 -27.92 7.37 27.87
CA GLU A 261 -27.50 8.64 28.48
C GLU A 261 -27.32 9.76 27.43
N VAL A 262 -26.79 9.45 26.24
CA VAL A 262 -26.63 10.42 25.13
C VAL A 262 -27.88 10.54 24.24
N GLY A 263 -29.01 9.93 24.62
CA GLY A 263 -30.28 10.04 23.90
C GLY A 263 -30.37 9.27 22.58
N ARG A 264 -29.43 8.33 22.32
CA ARG A 264 -29.40 7.47 21.12
C ARG A 264 -29.54 5.98 21.48
N PRO A 265 -30.68 5.53 22.06
CA PRO A 265 -30.82 4.22 22.71
C PRO A 265 -30.69 2.99 21.78
N TYR A 266 -30.58 3.19 20.46
CA TYR A 266 -30.41 2.15 19.45
C TYR A 266 -29.01 2.10 18.82
N SER A 267 -28.17 3.14 18.98
CA SER A 267 -26.83 3.24 18.37
C SER A 267 -25.73 2.41 19.05
N TYR A 268 -26.08 1.52 19.98
CA TYR A 268 -25.10 0.79 20.80
C TYR A 268 -24.62 -0.52 20.15
N ASN A 269 -23.35 -0.86 20.36
CA ASN A 269 -22.84 -2.20 20.09
C ASN A 269 -23.23 -3.14 21.25
N PRO A 270 -23.88 -4.29 21.01
CA PRO A 270 -24.21 -5.26 22.05
C PRO A 270 -22.99 -5.95 22.68
N ASN A 271 -21.82 -5.91 22.03
CA ASN A 271 -20.56 -6.51 22.51
C ASN A 271 -19.35 -5.70 21.97
N PRO A 272 -19.14 -4.47 22.46
CA PRO A 272 -18.06 -3.58 22.01
C PRO A 272 -16.68 -4.14 22.39
N PHE A 273 -15.67 -3.85 21.60
CA PHE A 273 -14.28 -4.13 21.96
C PHE A 273 -13.78 -3.10 22.98
N SER A 274 -13.01 -3.57 23.96
CA SER A 274 -12.22 -2.73 24.86
C SER A 274 -11.07 -2.04 24.11
N ASP A 275 -10.54 -0.96 24.67
CA ASP A 275 -9.41 -0.23 24.07
C ASP A 275 -8.17 -1.13 23.84
N SER A 276 -7.95 -2.12 24.72
CA SER A 276 -6.88 -3.11 24.57
C SER A 276 -7.14 -4.14 23.47
N GLU A 277 -8.38 -4.60 23.28
CA GLU A 277 -8.71 -5.48 22.15
C GLU A 277 -8.60 -4.72 20.82
N LEU A 278 -8.97 -3.43 20.78
CA LEU A 278 -8.80 -2.60 19.58
C LEU A 278 -7.33 -2.35 19.25
N ALA A 279 -6.47 -2.14 20.25
CA ALA A 279 -5.03 -2.01 20.02
C ALA A 279 -4.44 -3.28 19.36
N GLU A 280 -4.82 -4.48 19.84
CA GLU A 280 -4.41 -5.76 19.25
C GLU A 280 -4.93 -5.94 17.81
N ILE A 281 -6.16 -5.47 17.52
CA ILE A 281 -6.72 -5.48 16.15
C ILE A 281 -5.93 -4.53 15.24
N TYR A 282 -5.65 -3.30 15.68
CA TYR A 282 -4.87 -2.31 14.92
C TYR A 282 -3.41 -2.72 14.71
N GLU A 283 -2.86 -3.54 15.60
CA GLU A 283 -1.53 -4.12 15.45
C GLU A 283 -1.49 -5.30 14.46
N THR A 284 -2.65 -5.82 13.99
CA THR A 284 -2.75 -6.94 13.03
C THR A 284 -2.87 -6.47 11.57
N SER A 285 -1.80 -6.62 10.78
CA SER A 285 -1.80 -6.46 9.32
C SER A 285 -2.10 -7.76 8.58
N LEU A 286 -2.42 -7.66 7.29
CA LEU A 286 -2.56 -8.82 6.41
C LEU A 286 -1.28 -9.65 6.32
N GLU A 287 -0.10 -9.02 6.33
CA GLU A 287 1.18 -9.74 6.36
C GLU A 287 1.30 -10.63 7.60
N GLN A 288 1.05 -10.07 8.79
CA GLN A 288 1.16 -10.84 10.03
C GLN A 288 0.10 -11.95 10.09
N LEU A 289 -1.10 -11.71 9.55
CA LEU A 289 -2.12 -12.74 9.43
C LEU A 289 -1.66 -13.89 8.53
N LEU A 290 -0.96 -13.61 7.43
CA LEU A 290 -0.37 -14.63 6.57
C LEU A 290 0.77 -15.37 7.29
N ALA A 291 1.73 -14.65 7.86
CA ALA A 291 2.85 -15.24 8.61
C ALA A 291 2.41 -16.08 9.84
N ALA A 292 1.27 -15.73 10.45
CA ALA A 292 0.70 -16.51 11.56
C ALA A 292 -0.03 -17.80 11.11
N ASN A 293 -0.26 -18.00 9.82
CA ASN A 293 -1.02 -19.13 9.27
C ASN A 293 -0.25 -19.97 8.22
N TYR A 294 0.95 -19.55 7.82
CA TYR A 294 1.79 -20.22 6.81
C TYR A 294 3.23 -20.38 7.32
N ASP A 295 3.67 -21.62 7.53
CA ASP A 295 4.93 -21.95 8.23
C ASP A 295 6.21 -21.47 7.51
N ASP A 296 6.17 -21.20 6.20
CA ASP A 296 7.30 -20.73 5.39
C ASP A 296 7.25 -19.20 5.12
N ILE A 297 6.34 -18.46 5.76
CA ILE A 297 6.24 -16.98 5.65
C ILE A 297 6.56 -16.34 7.01
N GLU A 298 7.63 -15.55 7.09
CA GLU A 298 7.99 -14.77 8.27
C GLU A 298 7.53 -13.30 8.15
N VAL A 299 7.28 -12.64 9.29
CA VAL A 299 6.92 -11.21 9.31
C VAL A 299 8.12 -10.38 8.86
N GLY A 300 7.98 -9.69 7.73
CA GLY A 300 9.02 -8.94 7.04
C GLY A 300 9.31 -9.50 5.64
N ASP A 301 8.97 -10.76 5.36
CA ASP A 301 9.19 -11.38 4.03
C ASP A 301 8.28 -10.75 2.99
N LEU A 302 6.96 -10.71 3.27
CA LEU A 302 5.99 -10.11 2.36
C LEU A 302 6.06 -8.59 2.42
N GLY A 303 6.46 -8.03 3.56
CA GLY A 303 6.63 -6.63 3.93
C GLY A 303 5.33 -5.83 4.12
N ASN A 304 5.46 -4.66 4.76
CA ASN A 304 4.34 -3.74 4.99
C ASN A 304 3.63 -3.28 3.70
N GLY A 305 2.32 -3.03 3.81
CA GLY A 305 1.52 -2.34 2.78
C GLY A 305 1.25 -3.15 1.52
N LEU A 306 0.83 -4.41 1.67
CA LEU A 306 0.74 -5.40 0.58
C LEU A 306 -0.10 -4.99 -0.64
N PHE A 307 -1.08 -4.09 -0.47
CA PHE A 307 -1.94 -3.62 -1.55
C PHE A 307 -1.36 -2.46 -2.36
N PHE A 308 -0.34 -1.78 -1.84
CA PHE A 308 0.33 -0.71 -2.56
C PHE A 308 1.44 -1.28 -3.42
N LEU A 309 1.64 -0.69 -4.60
CA LEU A 309 2.86 -0.92 -5.36
C LEU A 309 4.03 -0.50 -4.47
N ARG A 310 4.81 -1.48 -4.02
CA ARG A 310 6.24 -1.24 -3.88
C ARG A 310 6.74 -0.90 -5.27
N ASN A 311 6.91 0.40 -5.51
CA ASN A 311 8.11 0.78 -6.22
C ASN A 311 9.25 0.08 -5.46
N ARG A 312 9.87 -0.94 -6.08
CA ARG A 312 11.33 -1.04 -5.98
C ARG A 312 11.77 0.39 -6.31
N GLN A 313 12.30 1.05 -5.30
CA GLN A 313 12.12 2.48 -5.05
C GLN A 313 13.07 3.24 -6.00
N LEU A 314 12.70 3.23 -7.28
CA LEU A 314 13.56 3.48 -8.43
C LEU A 314 13.32 4.90 -8.94
N GLU A 315 14.20 5.81 -8.58
CA GLU A 315 14.24 7.18 -9.08
C GLU A 315 15.44 7.36 -10.01
N THR A 316 15.33 8.28 -10.97
CA THR A 316 16.43 8.56 -11.89
C THR A 316 17.02 9.93 -11.59
N LEU A 317 18.31 9.97 -11.27
CA LEU A 317 19.00 11.13 -10.70
C LEU A 317 20.19 11.57 -11.55
N SER A 318 20.44 12.88 -11.60
CA SER A 318 21.66 13.47 -12.16
C SER A 318 22.46 14.12 -11.04
N PHE A 319 23.69 13.65 -10.81
CA PHE A 319 24.52 14.11 -9.68
C PHE A 319 25.30 15.41 -9.96
N ASP A 320 25.18 15.95 -11.17
CA ASP A 320 25.91 17.11 -11.71
C ASP A 320 25.15 18.44 -11.67
N GLY A 321 23.84 18.41 -11.40
CA GLY A 321 23.00 19.59 -11.17
C GLY A 321 22.17 20.10 -12.36
N GLU A 322 22.14 19.45 -13.52
CA GLU A 322 21.38 20.00 -14.67
C GLU A 322 19.84 19.86 -14.58
N PHE A 323 19.30 19.02 -13.68
CA PHE A 323 17.88 18.61 -13.69
C PHE A 323 17.12 18.65 -12.34
N VAL A 324 17.64 19.30 -11.29
CA VAL A 324 17.06 19.23 -9.93
C VAL A 324 16.56 20.60 -9.43
N THR A 325 15.41 20.62 -8.75
CA THR A 325 14.82 21.84 -8.18
C THR A 325 15.47 22.22 -6.84
N THR A 326 16.07 23.40 -6.78
CA THR A 326 16.73 23.94 -5.57
C THR A 326 15.72 24.43 -4.53
N ASN A 327 15.30 23.55 -3.62
CA ASN A 327 14.58 23.89 -2.38
C ASN A 327 15.40 23.49 -1.14
N ALA A 328 16.70 23.81 -1.14
CA ALA A 328 17.59 23.54 -0.01
C ALA A 328 17.18 24.36 1.23
N SER A 329 17.14 23.70 2.39
CA SER A 329 16.91 24.32 3.71
C SER A 329 18.16 25.03 4.24
N ASP A 330 19.36 24.61 3.82
CA ASP A 330 20.63 25.32 4.04
C ASP A 330 21.55 25.18 2.82
N PRO A 331 21.68 26.23 1.98
CA PRO A 331 22.53 26.19 0.78
C PRO A 331 24.03 26.29 1.06
N GLU A 332 24.49 26.41 2.33
CA GLU A 332 25.92 26.39 2.66
C GLU A 332 26.48 24.97 2.88
N GLU A 333 25.65 23.93 3.03
CA GLU A 333 26.11 22.56 3.31
C GLU A 333 25.99 21.59 2.11
N PHE A 334 24.81 21.57 1.44
CA PHE A 334 24.50 20.69 0.30
C PHE A 334 23.94 21.48 -0.89
N GLU A 335 24.33 21.08 -2.11
CA GLU A 335 23.97 21.80 -3.35
C GLU A 335 22.63 21.33 -3.94
N LEU A 336 22.29 20.05 -3.78
CA LEU A 336 21.19 19.39 -4.47
C LEU A 336 20.43 18.46 -3.52
N SER A 337 19.12 18.32 -3.71
CA SER A 337 18.28 17.40 -2.93
C SER A 337 17.09 16.86 -3.72
N LEU A 338 16.61 15.67 -3.33
CA LEU A 338 15.39 15.06 -3.84
C LEU A 338 14.60 14.39 -2.71
N GLN A 339 13.31 14.70 -2.61
CA GLN A 339 12.37 14.01 -1.74
C GLN A 339 11.92 12.71 -2.41
N LEU A 340 12.62 11.61 -2.11
CA LEU A 340 12.39 10.28 -2.69
C LEU A 340 11.07 9.64 -2.20
N SER A 341 10.65 9.95 -0.98
CA SER A 341 9.31 9.63 -0.47
C SER A 341 8.93 10.61 0.65
N PRO A 342 7.68 10.64 1.16
CA PRO A 342 7.32 11.45 2.33
C PRO A 342 8.17 11.19 3.59
N SER A 343 8.90 10.08 3.65
CA SER A 343 9.77 9.68 4.77
C SER A 343 11.25 9.59 4.41
N TYR A 344 11.66 9.91 3.17
CA TYR A 344 13.04 9.75 2.71
C TYR A 344 13.47 10.98 1.88
N LEU A 345 14.40 11.76 2.43
CA LEU A 345 15.08 12.87 1.77
C LEU A 345 16.51 12.47 1.43
N LEU A 346 16.92 12.67 0.18
CA LEU A 346 18.29 12.51 -0.29
C LEU A 346 18.88 13.89 -0.59
N GLU A 347 20.10 14.14 -0.15
CA GLU A 347 20.85 15.39 -0.34
C GLU A 347 22.27 15.05 -0.79
N TRP A 348 22.85 15.80 -1.73
CA TRP A 348 24.23 15.54 -2.16
C TRP A 348 24.99 16.80 -2.61
N ARG A 349 26.31 16.67 -2.62
CA ARG A 349 27.26 17.69 -3.10
C ARG A 349 28.41 17.02 -3.85
N LEU A 350 28.79 17.57 -5.00
CA LEU A 350 29.91 17.09 -5.80
C LEU A 350 31.06 18.11 -5.82
N ASP A 351 32.15 17.77 -5.12
CA ASP A 351 33.38 18.56 -5.15
C ASP A 351 34.17 18.24 -6.45
N ARG A 352 34.13 19.17 -7.41
CA ARG A 352 34.73 19.01 -8.75
C ARG A 352 36.24 19.24 -8.80
N ASP A 353 36.86 19.75 -7.73
CA ASP A 353 38.32 19.91 -7.64
C ASP A 353 38.98 18.63 -7.11
N THR A 354 38.23 17.79 -6.39
CA THR A 354 38.70 16.53 -5.78
C THR A 354 38.02 15.26 -6.29
N ASP A 355 37.00 15.39 -7.15
CA ASP A 355 36.11 14.32 -7.63
C ASP A 355 35.47 13.51 -6.49
N ILE A 356 35.06 14.20 -5.42
CA ILE A 356 34.42 13.60 -4.24
C ILE A 356 32.92 13.92 -4.23
N LEU A 357 32.10 12.88 -4.24
CA LEU A 357 30.65 12.96 -4.01
C LEU A 357 30.39 12.73 -2.51
N THR A 358 29.65 13.65 -1.89
CA THR A 358 29.11 13.49 -0.53
C THR A 358 27.60 13.34 -0.62
N ILE A 359 27.07 12.27 -0.01
CA ILE A 359 25.63 11.96 0.04
C ILE A 359 25.17 12.00 1.50
N ARG A 360 24.01 12.59 1.74
CA ARG A 360 23.25 12.55 2.98
C ARG A 360 21.86 11.96 2.71
N MET A 361 21.42 11.08 3.59
CA MET A 361 20.10 10.46 3.61
C MET A 361 19.46 10.79 4.95
N THR A 362 18.34 11.51 4.92
CA THR A 362 17.56 11.89 6.10
C THR A 362 16.23 11.14 6.03
N VAL A 363 16.06 10.14 6.89
CA VAL A 363 14.99 9.14 6.73
C VAL A 363 14.23 8.93 8.03
N ALA A 364 12.90 9.04 7.99
CA ALA A 364 12.02 8.90 9.15
C ALA A 364 11.87 7.44 9.60
N THR A 365 12.94 6.90 10.17
CA THR A 365 13.01 5.57 10.81
C THR A 365 14.17 5.50 11.82
N LEU A 366 14.07 4.60 12.80
CA LEU A 366 15.13 4.08 13.68
C LEU A 366 15.62 2.69 13.22
N GLY A 367 15.32 2.33 11.96
CA GLY A 367 15.78 1.12 11.30
C GLY A 367 17.02 1.36 10.44
N TRP A 368 17.40 0.34 9.67
CA TRP A 368 18.41 0.51 8.63
C TRP A 368 17.87 1.34 7.45
N VAL A 369 18.79 2.01 6.76
CA VAL A 369 18.58 2.84 5.58
C VAL A 369 19.49 2.34 4.46
N GLY A 370 18.92 1.97 3.33
CA GLY A 370 19.62 1.57 2.12
C GLY A 370 19.46 2.62 1.00
N PHE A 371 20.53 2.78 0.23
CA PHE A 371 20.58 3.52 -1.03
C PHE A 371 21.49 2.77 -2.00
N GLY A 372 21.20 2.80 -3.30
CA GLY A 372 22.02 2.11 -4.30
C GLY A 372 21.88 2.68 -5.72
N LEU A 373 22.81 2.29 -6.58
CA LEU A 373 23.11 2.90 -7.87
C LEU A 373 23.14 1.86 -9.00
N GLU A 374 22.55 2.21 -10.13
CA GLU A 374 22.43 1.40 -11.37
C GLU A 374 22.08 -0.09 -11.14
N PRO A 375 20.94 -0.40 -10.48
CA PRO A 375 20.35 -1.73 -10.54
C PRO A 375 19.92 -2.09 -11.98
N ASP A 376 19.98 -3.38 -12.30
CA ASP A 376 19.37 -3.96 -13.50
C ASP A 376 17.84 -3.78 -13.49
N ASP A 377 17.22 -3.82 -14.69
CA ASP A 377 15.78 -3.55 -14.84
C ASP A 377 14.88 -4.49 -14.02
N ASN A 378 13.99 -3.90 -13.23
CA ASN A 378 13.05 -4.56 -12.32
C ASN A 378 13.68 -5.42 -11.20
N THR A 379 14.99 -5.33 -10.96
CA THR A 379 15.69 -6.07 -9.90
C THR A 379 16.54 -5.12 -9.04
N MET A 380 17.19 -5.65 -7.99
CA MET A 380 18.28 -4.97 -7.29
C MET A 380 19.66 -5.48 -7.74
N LYS A 381 19.68 -6.54 -8.55
CA LYS A 381 20.90 -7.14 -9.08
C LYS A 381 21.80 -6.11 -9.76
N ASN A 382 23.10 -6.31 -9.58
CA ASN A 382 24.16 -5.45 -10.05
C ASN A 382 24.17 -4.02 -9.46
N ALA A 383 23.35 -3.70 -8.46
CA ALA A 383 23.46 -2.43 -7.76
C ALA A 383 24.68 -2.37 -6.84
N ASP A 384 25.38 -1.24 -6.92
CA ASP A 384 26.26 -0.66 -5.90
C ASP A 384 25.34 -0.12 -4.78
N ILE A 385 25.58 -0.48 -3.52
CA ILE A 385 24.66 -0.26 -2.40
C ILE A 385 25.40 0.22 -1.14
N TYR A 386 24.95 1.36 -0.64
CA TYR A 386 25.31 1.89 0.66
C TYR A 386 24.23 1.55 1.69
N PHE A 387 24.63 0.80 2.72
CA PHE A 387 23.74 0.37 3.79
C PHE A 387 24.15 1.01 5.11
N CYS A 388 23.23 1.78 5.70
CA CYS A 388 23.42 2.54 6.93
C CYS A 388 22.52 2.03 8.05
N GLN A 389 23.02 2.08 9.30
CA GLN A 389 22.24 1.80 10.50
C GLN A 389 22.88 2.45 11.73
N VAL A 390 22.10 2.69 12.77
CA VAL A 390 22.59 3.07 14.10
C VAL A 390 22.27 1.93 15.07
N ILE A 391 23.26 1.49 15.85
CA ILE A 391 23.11 0.42 16.84
C ILE A 391 23.79 0.88 18.13
N ASP A 392 23.06 0.84 19.25
CA ASP A 392 23.52 1.30 20.57
C ASP A 392 24.11 2.72 20.55
N GLY A 393 23.50 3.63 19.77
CA GLY A 393 23.98 5.01 19.57
C GLY A 393 25.24 5.14 18.72
N LYS A 394 25.74 4.05 18.12
CA LYS A 394 26.88 4.06 17.21
C LYS A 394 26.40 3.87 15.76
N GLY A 395 26.70 4.86 14.92
CA GLY A 395 26.46 4.78 13.48
C GLY A 395 27.42 3.83 12.75
N TRP A 396 26.89 3.19 11.71
CA TRP A 396 27.60 2.34 10.76
C TRP A 396 27.08 2.63 9.36
N ILE A 397 27.97 2.82 8.40
CA ILE A 397 27.66 2.75 6.96
C ILE A 397 28.61 1.72 6.36
N THR A 398 28.13 0.92 5.42
CA THR A 398 28.85 -0.20 4.83
C THR A 398 28.68 -0.21 3.31
N ASP A 399 29.79 -0.40 2.62
CA ASP A 399 29.91 -0.55 1.18
C ASP A 399 29.56 -1.98 0.73
N ARG A 400 28.70 -2.12 -0.28
CA ARG A 400 28.07 -3.41 -0.65
C ARG A 400 27.66 -3.50 -2.12
N TYR A 401 27.56 -4.73 -2.60
CA TYR A 401 27.09 -5.07 -3.94
C TYR A 401 25.95 -6.09 -3.92
N ALA A 402 24.95 -5.89 -4.77
CA ALA A 402 23.88 -6.86 -5.00
C ALA A 402 24.26 -7.84 -6.12
N LEU A 403 24.74 -9.03 -5.73
CA LEU A 403 24.99 -10.13 -6.68
C LEU A 403 23.71 -10.64 -7.35
N ASP A 404 22.58 -10.58 -6.65
CA ASP A 404 21.24 -10.91 -7.15
C ASP A 404 20.14 -10.28 -6.28
N VAL A 405 18.89 -10.70 -6.43
CA VAL A 405 17.82 -10.40 -5.46
C VAL A 405 18.16 -11.05 -4.11
N GLY A 406 18.39 -10.22 -3.08
CA GLY A 406 18.70 -10.71 -1.73
C GLY A 406 19.55 -9.73 -0.91
N PRO A 407 20.01 -10.13 0.29
CA PRO A 407 20.88 -9.31 1.13
C PRO A 407 22.19 -8.95 0.42
N PRO A 408 22.53 -7.66 0.26
CA PRO A 408 23.78 -7.24 -0.39
C PRO A 408 25.01 -7.67 0.41
N VAL A 409 26.02 -8.20 -0.30
CA VAL A 409 27.29 -8.66 0.27
C VAL A 409 28.28 -7.50 0.37
N TYR A 410 29.24 -7.56 1.29
CA TYR A 410 30.31 -6.57 1.35
C TYR A 410 31.27 -6.74 0.16
N ASP A 411 31.72 -5.64 -0.42
CA ASP A 411 32.56 -5.67 -1.62
C ASP A 411 33.89 -6.38 -1.36
N LYS A 412 34.50 -6.12 -0.21
CA LYS A 412 35.68 -6.85 0.30
C LYS A 412 35.50 -8.37 0.31
N ASP A 413 34.31 -8.89 0.61
CA ASP A 413 34.06 -10.33 0.72
C ASP A 413 33.98 -11.00 -0.67
N ILE A 414 33.68 -10.21 -1.73
CA ILE A 414 33.68 -10.66 -3.14
C ILE A 414 34.93 -10.19 -3.92
N GLY A 415 35.88 -9.54 -3.25
CA GLY A 415 37.15 -9.09 -3.81
C GLY A 415 37.06 -7.74 -4.55
N GLY A 416 36.22 -6.85 -4.05
CA GLY A 416 36.33 -5.40 -4.21
C GLY A 416 37.10 -4.74 -3.05
N SER A 417 36.95 -3.44 -2.89
CA SER A 417 37.53 -2.60 -1.86
C SER A 417 36.45 -2.07 -0.89
N GLU A 418 36.72 -0.94 -0.24
CA GLU A 418 35.71 -0.14 0.44
C GLU A 418 36.11 1.30 0.23
N ASP A 419 35.21 2.04 -0.38
CA ASP A 419 35.49 3.30 -1.02
C ASP A 419 34.72 4.47 -0.37
N ILE A 420 34.05 4.17 0.75
CA ILE A 420 33.64 5.14 1.77
C ILE A 420 34.88 5.80 2.39
N LEU A 421 35.13 7.05 2.00
CA LEU A 421 36.25 7.89 2.47
C LEU A 421 36.02 8.41 3.89
N SER A 422 34.77 8.78 4.21
CA SER A 422 34.34 9.21 5.53
C SER A 422 32.83 9.04 5.67
N PHE A 423 32.34 8.81 6.89
CA PHE A 423 30.91 8.71 7.18
C PHE A 423 30.53 9.18 8.59
N SER A 424 29.25 9.48 8.76
CA SER A 424 28.59 9.69 10.04
C SER A 424 27.16 9.16 9.96
N ALA A 425 26.67 8.47 11.00
CA ALA A 425 25.27 8.11 11.11
C ALA A 425 24.78 8.31 12.54
N SER A 426 23.57 8.86 12.69
CA SER A 426 22.97 9.27 13.96
C SER A 426 21.45 9.27 13.88
N GLU A 427 20.79 8.94 14.99
CA GLU A 427 19.34 9.07 15.14
C GLU A 427 18.99 10.40 15.82
N VAL A 428 18.08 11.17 15.23
CA VAL A 428 17.58 12.45 15.73
C VAL A 428 16.08 12.52 15.47
N ASP A 429 15.28 12.84 16.50
CA ASP A 429 13.83 13.06 16.41
C ASP A 429 13.04 11.99 15.62
N GLY A 430 13.36 10.71 15.84
CA GLY A 430 12.69 9.58 15.18
C GLY A 430 13.18 9.28 13.75
N SER A 431 14.22 9.99 13.29
CA SER A 431 14.83 9.83 11.97
C SER A 431 16.29 9.40 12.07
N THR A 432 16.70 8.50 11.18
CA THR A 432 18.09 8.13 10.96
C THR A 432 18.67 9.06 9.90
N VAL A 433 19.72 9.79 10.28
CA VAL A 433 20.49 10.66 9.40
C VAL A 433 21.83 9.98 9.12
N CYS A 434 22.07 9.68 7.85
CA CYS A 434 23.26 9.00 7.36
C CYS A 434 23.98 9.90 6.37
N GLN A 435 25.29 10.05 6.50
CA GLN A 435 26.10 10.80 5.54
C GLN A 435 27.38 10.03 5.27
N PHE A 436 27.78 9.94 3.99
CA PHE A 436 29.06 9.38 3.60
C PHE A 436 29.63 10.13 2.39
N SER A 437 30.92 9.92 2.12
CA SER A 437 31.59 10.44 0.93
C SER A 437 32.40 9.35 0.24
N ARG A 438 32.44 9.39 -1.10
CA ARG A 438 33.21 8.50 -1.96
C ARG A 438 33.76 9.28 -3.16
N LYS A 439 34.61 8.66 -3.96
CA LYS A 439 34.98 9.22 -5.27
C LYS A 439 33.87 9.01 -6.30
N VAL A 440 33.83 9.91 -7.28
CA VAL A 440 33.06 9.79 -8.54
C VAL A 440 33.42 8.51 -9.29
N ASP A 441 34.72 8.24 -9.42
CA ASP A 441 35.28 6.97 -9.90
C ASP A 441 36.24 6.44 -8.82
N THR A 442 35.88 5.31 -8.24
CA THR A 442 36.64 4.63 -7.17
C THR A 442 37.68 3.68 -7.75
N GLY A 443 37.43 3.16 -8.95
CA GLY A 443 38.23 2.11 -9.59
C GLY A 443 37.89 0.69 -9.14
N ASP A 444 36.89 0.49 -8.28
CA ASP A 444 36.32 -0.84 -8.04
C ASP A 444 35.43 -1.27 -9.23
N ARG A 445 35.37 -2.57 -9.47
CA ARG A 445 34.51 -3.24 -10.45
C ARG A 445 33.07 -3.42 -9.97
N TYR A 446 32.82 -3.26 -8.67
CA TYR A 446 31.50 -3.41 -8.06
C TYR A 446 30.79 -2.06 -7.88
N ASP A 447 31.53 -1.01 -7.56
CA ASP A 447 31.07 0.37 -7.62
C ASP A 447 30.60 0.79 -9.03
N LYS A 448 29.64 1.71 -9.06
CA LYS A 448 29.24 2.44 -10.26
C LYS A 448 29.99 3.76 -10.32
N VAL A 449 30.56 4.06 -11.49
CA VAL A 449 31.07 5.40 -11.77
C VAL A 449 29.89 6.38 -11.83
N ILE A 450 29.98 7.46 -11.07
CA ILE A 450 29.01 8.55 -11.10
C ILE A 450 29.19 9.32 -12.41
N ARG A 451 28.15 9.40 -13.23
CA ARG A 451 28.21 9.96 -14.58
C ARG A 451 27.46 11.29 -14.69
N ASN A 452 27.83 12.06 -15.71
CA ASN A 452 27.08 13.25 -16.17
C ASN A 452 25.90 12.81 -17.05
N GLU A 453 25.03 11.96 -16.49
CA GLU A 453 23.78 11.51 -17.11
C GLU A 453 22.82 10.98 -16.05
N LEU A 454 21.57 10.76 -16.45
CA LEU A 454 20.53 10.17 -15.62
C LEU A 454 20.89 8.73 -15.21
N MET A 455 21.17 8.54 -13.93
CA MET A 455 21.44 7.24 -13.31
C MET A 455 20.23 6.72 -12.55
N LYS A 456 19.91 5.43 -12.70
CA LYS A 456 18.93 4.74 -11.85
C LYS A 456 19.47 4.64 -10.43
N THR A 457 18.62 4.97 -9.47
CA THR A 457 18.92 4.85 -8.05
C THR A 457 17.82 4.05 -7.39
N MET A 458 18.17 3.22 -6.42
CA MET A 458 17.21 2.52 -5.57
C MET A 458 17.39 2.96 -4.11
N PHE A 459 16.30 3.07 -3.37
CA PHE A 459 16.34 3.29 -1.93
C PHE A 459 15.46 2.26 -1.20
N ALA A 460 15.70 2.09 0.10
CA ALA A 460 14.86 1.27 0.96
C ALA A 460 15.07 1.67 2.43
N PRO A 461 14.01 2.07 3.16
CA PRO A 461 14.04 2.15 4.62
C PRO A 461 13.48 0.86 5.23
N LYS A 462 14.09 0.35 6.31
CA LYS A 462 13.35 -0.52 7.23
C LYS A 462 12.35 0.34 8.01
N PRO A 463 11.04 0.08 7.99
CA PRO A 463 10.10 0.80 8.83
C PRO A 463 10.38 0.57 10.31
N THR A 464 10.21 1.60 11.14
CA THR A 464 10.21 1.42 12.60
C THR A 464 8.87 0.84 13.02
N ILE A 465 8.90 -0.29 13.74
CA ILE A 465 7.71 -0.82 14.41
C ILE A 465 7.48 0.06 15.64
N TRP A 466 6.62 1.08 15.51
CA TRP A 466 6.30 2.02 16.59
C TRP A 466 5.32 1.41 17.59
N CYS A 467 5.82 0.57 18.50
CA CYS A 467 5.12 0.33 19.76
C CYS A 467 5.15 1.61 20.61
N THR A 468 3.98 2.27 20.71
CA THR A 468 3.61 3.26 21.72
C THR A 468 4.56 4.45 21.99
N MET A 469 4.10 5.66 21.69
CA MET A 469 3.84 6.63 22.76
C MET A 469 2.87 7.73 22.31
N VAL A 470 1.82 7.95 23.11
CA VAL A 470 0.96 9.14 23.04
C VAL A 470 1.84 10.39 23.24
N PRO A 471 1.74 11.43 22.41
CA PRO A 471 2.50 12.65 22.64
C PRO A 471 2.07 13.29 23.96
N PRO A 472 2.99 13.58 24.90
CA PRO A 472 2.64 14.31 26.10
C PRO A 472 2.20 15.72 25.72
N VAL A 473 0.93 16.04 26.01
CA VAL A 473 0.38 17.39 25.85
C VAL A 473 1.26 18.39 26.62
N ASN A 474 1.85 19.34 25.89
CA ASN A 474 2.72 20.37 26.45
C ASN A 474 2.00 21.16 27.58
N PRO A 475 2.43 21.08 28.85
CA PRO A 475 1.83 21.84 29.93
C PRO A 475 2.70 23.07 30.27
N THR A 476 2.50 24.16 29.53
CA THR A 476 3.14 25.45 29.84
C THR A 476 2.16 26.44 30.48
N PHE A 477 1.85 26.21 31.76
CA PHE A 477 1.65 27.32 32.71
C PHE A 477 2.31 27.02 34.05
N ILE A 478 3.06 28.00 34.54
CA ILE A 478 3.93 27.93 35.72
C ILE A 478 3.12 27.99 37.02
N SER A 479 3.36 27.07 37.97
CA SER A 479 3.19 27.33 39.42
C SER A 479 3.81 26.24 40.32
N THR A 480 5.02 26.50 40.80
CA THR A 480 5.67 26.01 42.05
C THR A 480 5.05 24.87 42.88
N SER A 481 5.72 23.69 42.92
CA SER A 481 6.24 23.06 44.17
C SER A 481 6.94 21.70 43.94
N THR A 482 8.19 21.54 44.40
CA THR A 482 8.86 20.25 44.68
C THR A 482 8.36 19.67 46.02
N PRO A 483 8.61 18.39 46.41
CA PRO A 483 9.57 17.39 45.90
C PRO A 483 8.87 16.05 45.50
N SER A 484 9.46 14.84 45.37
CA SER A 484 10.81 14.27 45.63
C SER A 484 11.01 12.96 44.81
N CYS A 485 12.27 12.58 44.55
CA CYS A 485 12.65 11.23 44.05
C CYS A 485 12.74 10.20 45.21
N PRO A 486 12.71 8.88 44.94
CA PRO A 486 13.99 8.13 44.91
C PRO A 486 14.07 7.03 43.83
N ALA A 487 15.26 6.44 43.69
CA ALA A 487 15.69 5.61 42.54
C ALA A 487 15.85 4.09 42.84
N THR A 488 16.37 3.36 41.84
CA THR A 488 16.83 1.93 41.84
C THR A 488 15.72 0.87 41.68
N LYS A 489 15.91 -0.28 41.00
CA LYS A 489 17.12 -1.11 40.76
C LYS A 489 17.15 -1.83 39.39
N SER A 490 18.34 -2.33 39.03
CA SER A 490 18.63 -3.27 37.94
C SER A 490 18.36 -4.75 38.27
N LEU A 491 18.25 -5.59 37.23
CA LEU A 491 18.62 -7.01 37.12
C LEU A 491 18.42 -7.42 35.63
N MET A 492 19.47 -7.62 34.81
CA MET A 492 20.36 -8.80 34.67
C MET A 492 19.69 -10.14 34.30
N CYS A 493 20.28 -10.78 33.30
CA CYS A 493 19.82 -11.99 32.61
C CYS A 493 19.88 -13.27 33.46
N SER A 494 19.07 -14.27 33.09
CA SER A 494 19.51 -15.68 33.07
C SER A 494 18.66 -16.54 32.14
N SER A 495 19.34 -17.44 31.42
CA SER A 495 18.81 -18.48 30.54
C SER A 495 17.96 -19.55 31.25
N SER A 496 17.01 -20.12 30.51
CA SER A 496 16.64 -21.55 30.55
C SER A 496 16.01 -21.97 29.24
#